data_AF-A0A2T0S318-F1
#
_entry.id   AF-A0A2T0S318-F1
#
_cell.length_a   1.000
_cell.length_b   1.000
_cell.length_c   1.000
_cell.angle_alpha   90.00
_cell.angle_beta   90.00
_cell.angle_gamma   90.00
#
_symmetry.space_group_name_H-M   'P 1'
#
loop_
_entity.id
_entity.type
_entity.pdbx_description
1 polymer ?
#
loop_
_entity_poly.entity_id
_entity_poly.type
_entity_poly.pdbx_seq_one_letter_code
_entity_poly.pdbx_strand_id
1 'polypeptide(L)'
;MRRFNLKFILMICLLVFLGLLTAYAQAVNVDAATMEVSGGYRQFKTFSKGVSAICACVGAIRVYSKFSSGDPDMRRGVLVWFGAALFAALLPSVLDALFR
;
A
#
# COMPACT_ATOMS: atom_id res chain seq x y z
N MET A 1 -44.44 -27.13 -36.88
CA MET A 1 -43.71 -27.04 -35.59
C MET A 1 -42.24 -27.35 -35.84
N ARG A 2 -41.35 -26.34 -35.85
CA ARG A 2 -39.92 -26.53 -36.08
C ARG A 2 -39.33 -27.29 -34.90
N ARG A 3 -38.85 -28.53 -35.12
CA ARG A 3 -38.07 -29.30 -34.14
C ARG A 3 -36.71 -28.58 -33.98
N PHE A 4 -36.66 -27.53 -33.16
CA PHE A 4 -35.39 -26.93 -32.77
C PHE A 4 -34.54 -28.04 -32.17
N ASN A 5 -33.37 -28.29 -32.77
CA ASN A 5 -32.54 -29.45 -32.44
C ASN A 5 -32.15 -29.41 -30.96
N LEU A 6 -32.73 -30.30 -30.15
CA LEU A 6 -32.52 -30.41 -28.69
C LEU A 6 -31.02 -30.46 -28.32
N LYS A 7 -30.22 -31.09 -29.18
CA LYS A 7 -28.75 -31.17 -29.08
C LYS A 7 -28.07 -29.79 -29.10
N PHE A 8 -28.62 -28.86 -29.88
CA PHE A 8 -28.12 -27.49 -29.99
C PHE A 8 -28.41 -26.68 -28.71
N ILE A 9 -29.60 -26.88 -28.13
CA ILE A 9 -29.97 -26.25 -26.84
C ILE A 9 -29.10 -26.78 -25.70
N LEU A 10 -28.85 -28.09 -25.65
CA LEU A 10 -27.97 -28.71 -24.66
C LEU A 10 -26.51 -28.22 -24.76
N MET A 11 -26.00 -28.03 -25.98
CA MET A 11 -24.66 -27.52 -26.20
C MET A 11 -24.50 -26.08 -25.70
N ILE A 12 -25.50 -25.22 -25.93
CA ILE A 12 -25.48 -23.83 -25.44
C ILE A 12 -25.51 -23.81 -23.91
N CYS A 13 -26.35 -24.63 -23.27
CA CYS A 13 -26.37 -24.76 -21.80
C CYS A 13 -25.01 -25.20 -21.23
N LEU A 14 -24.35 -26.17 -21.86
CA LEU A 14 -23.03 -26.65 -21.43
C LEU A 14 -21.98 -25.53 -21.52
N LEU A 15 -22.02 -24.73 -22.57
CA LEU A 15 -21.06 -23.64 -22.81
C LEU A 15 -21.26 -22.49 -21.82
N VAL A 16 -22.52 -22.18 -21.46
CA VAL A 16 -22.85 -21.22 -20.40
C VAL A 16 -22.42 -21.74 -19.02
N PHE A 17 -22.60 -23.03 -18.75
CA PHE A 17 -22.22 -23.66 -17.47
C PHE A 17 -20.69 -23.67 -17.27
N LEU A 18 -19.90 -23.96 -18.31
CA LEU A 18 -18.43 -23.84 -18.24
C LEU A 18 -17.97 -22.39 -18.03
N GLY A 19 -18.62 -21.42 -18.68
CA GLY A 19 -18.29 -20.00 -18.49
C GLY A 19 -18.53 -19.52 -17.05
N LEU A 20 -19.62 -19.96 -16.43
CA LEU A 20 -19.92 -19.67 -15.03
C LEU A 20 -18.86 -20.24 -14.09
N LEU A 21 -18.41 -21.49 -14.29
CA LEU A 21 -17.36 -22.12 -13.49
C LEU A 21 -16.04 -21.33 -13.52
N THR A 22 -15.64 -20.79 -14.67
CA THR A 22 -14.43 -19.96 -14.77
C THR A 22 -14.58 -18.61 -14.04
N ALA A 23 -15.77 -18.03 -14.00
CA ALA A 23 -16.05 -16.82 -13.22
C ALA A 23 -16.00 -17.08 -11.71
N TYR A 24 -16.50 -18.23 -11.25
CA TYR A 24 -16.38 -18.63 -9.83
C TYR A 24 -14.93 -18.96 -9.43
N ALA A 25 -14.09 -19.44 -10.35
CA ALA A 25 -12.66 -19.64 -10.09
C ALA A 25 -11.88 -18.32 -9.93
N GLN A 26 -12.40 -17.19 -10.42
CA GLN A 26 -11.84 -15.86 -10.16
C GLN A 26 -12.20 -15.33 -8.75
N ALA A 27 -13.12 -15.97 -8.03
CA ALA A 27 -13.52 -15.57 -6.68
C ALA A 27 -12.60 -16.12 -5.58
N VAL A 28 -11.72 -17.07 -5.92
CA VAL A 28 -10.64 -17.57 -5.04
C VAL A 28 -9.29 -17.06 -5.58
N ASN A 29 -9.25 -15.78 -5.93
CA ASN A 29 -8.07 -15.14 -6.46
C ASN A 29 -7.31 -14.45 -5.31
N VAL A 30 -6.35 -15.16 -4.72
CA VAL A 30 -5.39 -14.57 -3.77
C VAL A 30 -4.60 -13.40 -4.38
N ASP A 31 -4.44 -13.36 -5.70
CA ASP A 31 -3.84 -12.22 -6.40
C ASP A 31 -4.77 -10.98 -6.39
N ALA A 32 -6.09 -11.15 -6.40
CA ALA A 32 -7.04 -10.05 -6.26
C ALA A 32 -7.03 -9.46 -4.85
N ALA A 33 -6.95 -10.31 -3.81
CA ALA A 33 -6.75 -9.87 -2.43
C ALA A 33 -5.39 -9.17 -2.25
N THR A 34 -4.33 -9.69 -2.89
CA THR A 34 -2.99 -9.08 -2.88
C THR A 34 -2.96 -7.74 -3.62
N MET A 35 -3.76 -7.58 -4.68
CA MET A 35 -3.92 -6.32 -5.41
C MET A 35 -4.67 -5.25 -4.60
N GLU A 36 -5.69 -5.61 -3.83
CA GLU A 36 -6.35 -4.66 -2.92
C GLU A 36 -5.44 -4.22 -1.77
N VAL A 37 -4.71 -5.16 -1.16
CA VAL A 37 -3.76 -4.85 -0.08
C VAL A 37 -2.60 -3.99 -0.60
N SER A 38 -2.06 -4.30 -1.77
CA SER A 38 -0.99 -3.49 -2.39
C SER A 38 -1.48 -2.11 -2.85
N GLY A 39 -2.73 -1.98 -3.29
CA GLY A 39 -3.38 -0.71 -3.58
C GLY A 39 -3.52 0.17 -2.32
N GLY A 40 -4.04 -0.40 -1.23
CA GLY A 40 -4.12 0.28 0.07
C GLY A 40 -2.76 0.67 0.63
N TYR A 41 -1.76 -0.19 0.45
CA TYR A 41 -0.40 0.07 0.89
C TYR A 41 0.30 1.18 0.08
N ARG A 42 0.03 1.29 -1.23
CA ARG A 42 0.55 2.39 -2.07
C ARG A 42 -0.01 3.76 -1.65
N GLN A 43 -1.29 3.80 -1.28
CA GLN A 43 -1.94 4.98 -0.72
C GLN A 43 -1.28 5.38 0.62
N PHE A 44 -1.11 4.40 1.52
CA PHE A 44 -0.43 4.60 2.81
C PHE A 44 0.99 5.14 2.65
N LYS A 45 1.75 4.63 1.68
CA LYS A 45 3.12 5.07 1.39
C LYS A 45 3.20 6.54 0.99
N THR A 46 2.26 6.99 0.16
CA THR A 46 2.20 8.39 -0.29
C THR A 46 1.87 9.32 0.88
N PHE A 47 0.94 8.91 1.75
CA PHE A 47 0.63 9.63 2.98
C PHE A 47 1.81 9.68 3.96
N SER A 48 2.47 8.55 4.22
CA SER A 48 3.64 8.44 5.10
C SER A 48 4.79 9.34 4.65
N LYS A 49 5.08 9.39 3.33
CA LYS A 49 6.05 10.33 2.76
C LYS A 49 5.68 11.78 3.06
N GLY A 50 4.41 12.16 2.90
CA GLY A 50 3.92 13.50 3.22
C GLY A 50 4.13 13.86 4.70
N VAL A 51 3.75 12.97 5.61
CA VAL A 51 3.91 13.19 7.07
C VAL A 51 5.38 13.30 7.46
N SER A 52 6.25 12.44 6.89
CA SER A 52 7.68 12.47 7.16
C SER A 52 8.33 13.80 6.74
N ALA A 53 7.91 14.37 5.61
CA ALA A 53 8.39 15.67 5.13
C ALA A 53 7.98 16.82 6.08
N ILE A 54 6.74 16.81 6.56
CA ILE A 54 6.24 17.84 7.50
C ILE A 54 7.00 17.75 8.83
N CYS A 55 7.15 16.55 9.39
CA CYS A 55 7.91 16.34 10.63
C CYS A 55 9.38 16.75 10.50
N ALA A 56 10.00 16.54 9.33
CA ALA A 56 11.35 16.99 9.05
C ALA A 56 11.46 18.52 9.04
N CYS A 57 10.52 19.22 8.39
CA CYS A 57 10.50 20.69 8.38
C CYS A 57 10.34 21.28 9.79
N VAL A 58 9.39 20.77 10.59
CA VAL A 58 9.12 21.29 11.94
C VAL A 58 10.32 21.09 12.87
N GLY A 59 10.96 19.93 12.81
CA GLY A 59 12.12 19.66 13.64
C GLY A 59 13.36 20.45 13.22
N ALA A 60 13.58 20.67 11.92
CA ALA A 60 14.66 21.53 11.43
C ALA A 60 14.53 22.96 11.97
N ILE A 61 13.32 23.52 11.99
CA ILE A 61 13.04 24.84 12.56
C ILE A 61 13.39 24.89 14.05
N ARG A 62 13.00 23.87 14.82
CA ARG A 62 13.30 23.81 16.26
C ARG A 62 14.79 23.61 16.56
N VAL A 63 15.48 22.80 15.75
CA VAL A 63 16.93 22.62 15.84
C VAL A 63 17.65 23.93 15.54
N TYR A 64 17.24 24.65 14.49
CA TYR A 64 17.81 25.95 14.13
C TYR A 64 17.59 26.98 15.25
N SER A 65 16.40 27.03 15.82
CA SER A 65 16.07 27.89 16.95
C SER A 65 16.98 27.61 18.17
N LYS A 66 17.20 26.33 18.52
CA LYS A 66 18.13 25.96 19.61
C LYS A 66 19.60 26.22 19.27
N PHE A 67 20.01 26.08 18.00
CA PHE A 67 21.37 26.38 17.54
C PHE A 67 21.69 27.87 17.65
N SER A 68 20.75 28.72 17.22
CA SER A 68 20.86 30.17 17.33
C SER A 68 20.91 30.64 18.79
N SER A 69 20.42 29.83 19.74
CA SER A 69 20.34 30.16 21.16
C SER A 69 21.56 29.70 21.97
N GLY A 70 22.49 28.94 21.37
CA GLY A 70 23.69 28.42 22.07
C GLY A 70 23.38 27.39 23.18
N ASP A 71 22.20 26.78 23.14
CA ASP A 71 21.64 25.95 24.21
C ASP A 71 22.40 24.60 24.33
N PRO A 72 23.02 24.23 25.47
CA PRO A 72 23.86 23.03 25.60
C PRO A 72 23.11 21.72 25.38
N ASP A 73 21.78 21.71 25.53
CA ASP A 73 20.90 20.57 25.26
C ASP A 73 20.63 20.32 23.77
N MET A 74 21.08 21.22 22.88
CA MET A 74 20.91 21.09 21.43
C MET A 74 21.53 19.79 20.90
N ARG A 75 22.70 19.40 21.41
CA ARG A 75 23.39 18.16 20.98
C ARG A 75 22.56 16.89 21.23
N ARG A 76 21.87 16.79 22.37
CA ARG A 76 21.00 15.63 22.66
C ARG A 76 19.69 15.68 21.88
N GLY A 77 19.08 16.87 21.79
CA GLY A 77 17.82 17.06 21.07
C GLY A 77 17.93 16.81 19.57
N VAL A 78 19.03 17.24 18.95
CA VAL A 78 19.31 17.02 17.52
C VAL A 78 19.52 15.55 17.23
N LEU A 79 20.23 14.84 18.11
CA LEU A 79 20.53 13.41 17.91
C LEU A 79 19.26 12.56 17.98
N VAL A 80 18.39 12.82 18.96
CA VAL A 80 17.08 12.14 19.08
C VAL A 80 16.17 12.47 17.91
N TRP A 81 16.15 13.74 17.48
CA TRP A 81 15.34 14.16 16.35
C TRP A 81 15.82 13.57 15.01
N PHE A 82 17.11 13.59 14.74
CA PHE A 82 17.68 12.97 13.54
C PHE A 82 17.45 11.46 13.53
N GLY A 83 17.60 10.78 14.67
CA GLY A 83 17.31 9.35 14.80
C GLY A 83 15.85 9.03 14.50
N ALA A 84 14.92 9.81 15.05
CA ALA A 84 13.48 9.65 14.79
C ALA A 84 13.12 9.94 13.31
N ALA A 85 13.70 10.98 12.72
CA ALA A 85 13.46 11.35 11.32
C ALA A 85 13.99 10.27 10.35
N LEU A 86 15.19 9.74 10.61
CA LEU A 86 15.79 8.69 9.79
C LEU A 86 14.98 7.39 9.88
N PHE A 87 14.56 6.99 11.08
CA PHE A 87 13.72 5.81 11.27
C PHE A 87 12.38 5.94 10.52
N ALA A 88 11.72 7.09 10.63
CA ALA A 88 10.46 7.34 9.90
C ALA A 88 10.63 7.35 8.38
N ALA A 89 11.78 7.82 7.86
CA ALA A 89 12.08 7.80 6.44
C ALA A 89 12.38 6.39 5.90
N LEU A 90 12.97 5.52 6.72
CA LEU A 90 13.33 4.16 6.34
C LEU A 90 12.19 3.14 6.54
N LEU A 91 11.24 3.43 7.43
CA LEU A 91 10.09 2.56 7.73
C LEU A 91 9.33 2.07 6.48
N PRO A 92 9.02 2.91 5.47
CA PRO A 92 8.32 2.46 4.26
C PRO A 92 9.16 1.48 3.43
N SER A 93 10.49 1.61 3.45
CA SER A 93 11.40 0.73 2.70
C SER A 93 11.49 -0.65 3.33
N VAL A 94 11.42 -0.72 4.67
CA VAL A 94 11.38 -1.98 5.41
C VAL A 94 10.04 -2.68 5.20
N LEU A 95 8.93 -1.94 5.24
CA LEU A 95 7.61 -2.49 4.95
C LEU A 95 7.52 -3.00 3.49
N ASP A 96 8.10 -2.29 2.52
CA ASP A 96 8.19 -2.80 1.14
C ASP A 96 8.96 -4.12 1.05
N ALA A 97 10.03 -4.27 1.83
CA ALA A 97 10.84 -5.48 1.83
C ALA A 97 10.13 -6.69 2.45
N LEU A 98 9.13 -6.47 3.31
CA LEU A 98 8.32 -7.52 3.93
C LEU A 98 7.10 -7.94 3.10
N PHE A 99 6.56 -7.03 2.29
CA PHE A 99 5.37 -7.26 1.46
C PHE A 99 5.67 -7.45 -0.03
N ARG A 100 6.96 -7.54 -0.39
CA ARG A 100 7.41 -7.97 -1.72
C ARG A 100 7.52 -9.49 -1.79
#